data_AF-A0A7Y4ZUL6-F1
#
_entry.id   AF-A0A7Y4ZUL6-F1
#
_cell.length_a   1.000
_cell.length_b   1.000
_cell.length_c   1.000
_cell.angle_alpha   90.00
_cell.angle_beta   90.00
_cell.angle_gamma   90.00
#
_symmetry.space_group_name_H-M   'P 1'
#
loop_
_entity.id
_entity.type
_entity.pdbx_description
1 polymer ?
#
loop_
_entity_poly.entity_id
_entity_poly.type
_entity_poly.pdbx_seq_one_letter_code
_entity_poly.pdbx_strand_id
1 'polypeptide(L)'
;MKLRISHGAFLCTALMLAMACSGSGDSAPFPDPNGSSSGSSGSSGSSGFGGGGNEETLVVEPRNAVLFIDTATTPATRATQAFKVIRKTPSGDKDVTAGAVFTLEKPEIGGFNQNNFESVDKLPPTPPGVTSRVTVAADGGSAGAAITLVALKRSSDQRDFFFLEPFNEAPTPNNDVLKFKTNIQNVDVSFVMDTTGSMSGPINGLKTALSGTLLAQLQAAIPSVGMSIVSHKDEEDGAGQLVSVRQTTTTTLSLAQAAVATLSASGGGDTPEGQVPAMWHVLTGGAVSGVPAHVPPPGTTGAVDFRSGAVPVVVLITDAPWHDPKGGVSGAMLNSAFTTSNARFVSLQQSNSFSTEAQANALSDVSKSSLPPAAFVGCAAGMCCTGIGGAARAPTGPGGTCRLNYLYSSGSDVGASVVAAIKAIAVGSTYDVTAKPRNDPANPGGVDATKFMKALRAKDEGDASQSCPAHAAKDTDGDGIKDTFIAVTVGTPVCFEVIPQMNTTVAPQAAAQYFNAFIDVLGIPGNINLDKRNVLFLVPPKVTGVK
;
A
#
# COMPACT_ATOMS: atom_id res chain seq x y z
N MET A 1 45.33 23.93 -37.42
CA MET A 1 46.65 23.41 -37.84
C MET A 1 47.09 22.35 -36.81
N LYS A 2 47.31 21.11 -37.28
CA LYS A 2 47.99 19.96 -36.63
C LYS A 2 47.37 19.27 -35.40
N LEU A 3 46.56 18.25 -35.72
CA LEU A 3 46.65 16.84 -35.30
C LEU A 3 47.92 16.41 -34.54
N ARG A 4 47.77 15.63 -33.45
CA ARG A 4 48.60 14.44 -33.20
C ARG A 4 47.89 13.41 -32.30
N ILE A 5 47.86 12.20 -32.85
CA ILE A 5 47.41 10.92 -32.31
C ILE A 5 48.62 10.23 -31.64
N SER A 6 48.41 9.42 -30.60
CA SER A 6 49.33 8.33 -30.25
C SER A 6 48.56 7.07 -29.86
N HIS A 7 48.91 5.98 -30.54
CA HIS A 7 48.42 4.61 -30.44
C HIS A 7 49.17 3.77 -29.38
N GLY A 8 48.54 2.67 -28.97
CA GLY A 8 49.13 1.41 -28.47
C GLY A 8 48.01 0.53 -27.91
N ALA A 9 47.42 -0.47 -28.60
CA ALA A 9 47.95 -1.78 -29.05
C ALA A 9 48.52 -2.60 -27.88
N PHE A 10 48.27 -3.89 -27.66
CA PHE A 10 47.47 -4.98 -28.25
C PHE A 10 47.69 -6.16 -27.27
N LEU A 11 46.69 -6.98 -26.92
CA LEU A 11 46.88 -8.44 -26.89
C LEU A 11 45.54 -9.18 -26.74
N CYS A 12 45.28 -9.99 -27.76
CA CYS A 12 44.18 -10.92 -27.90
C CYS A 12 44.68 -12.30 -27.46
N THR A 13 43.87 -13.09 -26.77
CA THR A 13 44.11 -14.55 -26.68
C THR A 13 42.75 -15.26 -26.71
N ALA A 14 42.44 -15.80 -27.89
CA ALA A 14 41.42 -16.79 -28.10
C ALA A 14 42.00 -18.18 -27.81
N LEU A 15 41.20 -19.07 -27.22
CA LEU A 15 41.47 -20.51 -27.21
C LEU A 15 40.27 -21.21 -27.83
N MET A 16 40.45 -21.67 -29.07
CA MET A 16 39.68 -22.76 -29.66
C MET A 16 40.48 -24.05 -29.52
N LEU A 17 39.80 -25.18 -29.28
CA LEU A 17 40.21 -26.46 -29.83
C LEU A 17 38.97 -27.23 -30.33
N ALA A 18 39.09 -27.62 -31.61
CA ALA A 18 38.24 -28.48 -32.44
C ALA A 18 38.34 -29.96 -31.99
N MET A 19 37.74 -31.03 -32.55
CA MET A 19 36.85 -31.37 -33.69
C MET A 19 36.63 -32.90 -33.58
N ALA A 20 35.50 -33.42 -34.08
CA ALA A 20 35.34 -34.65 -34.90
C ALA A 20 33.86 -35.08 -34.88
N CYS A 21 33.04 -34.86 -35.91
CA CYS A 21 32.97 -35.48 -37.25
C CYS A 21 32.44 -36.92 -37.29
N SER A 22 31.21 -37.09 -37.78
CA SER A 22 30.76 -37.97 -38.90
C SER A 22 29.28 -38.32 -38.70
N GLY A 23 28.33 -38.24 -39.64
CA GLY A 23 28.35 -37.92 -41.06
C GLY A 23 27.09 -38.53 -41.72
N SER A 24 26.40 -37.73 -42.55
CA SER A 24 25.59 -38.09 -43.75
C SER A 24 24.31 -38.93 -43.57
N GLY A 25 23.12 -38.55 -44.07
CA GLY A 25 22.73 -38.30 -45.47
C GLY A 25 22.39 -39.67 -46.13
N ASP A 26 21.30 -39.95 -46.85
CA ASP A 26 20.26 -39.20 -47.54
C ASP A 26 19.15 -40.19 -47.99
N SER A 27 18.01 -39.65 -48.45
CA SER A 27 17.11 -40.16 -49.51
C SER A 27 16.15 -41.36 -49.27
N ALA A 28 14.86 -41.09 -49.57
CA ALA A 28 13.74 -42.02 -49.76
C ALA A 28 13.86 -42.81 -51.09
N PRO A 29 13.13 -43.93 -51.33
CA PRO A 29 11.68 -43.91 -51.65
C PRO A 29 10.85 -45.17 -51.25
N PHE A 30 9.52 -45.06 -51.42
CA PHE A 30 8.46 -46.11 -51.44
C PHE A 30 8.86 -47.42 -52.17
N PRO A 31 8.31 -48.62 -51.79
CA PRO A 31 6.90 -48.98 -52.02
C PRO A 31 6.20 -49.89 -50.98
N ASP A 32 4.86 -49.84 -51.00
CA ASP A 32 3.90 -50.86 -50.47
C ASP A 32 3.85 -52.07 -51.45
N PRO A 33 3.37 -53.31 -51.12
CA PRO A 33 2.11 -53.58 -50.41
C PRO A 33 2.03 -54.85 -49.50
N ASN A 34 0.90 -54.93 -48.78
CA ASN A 34 0.25 -56.12 -48.19
C ASN A 34 0.74 -56.68 -46.86
N GLY A 35 -0.04 -56.40 -45.81
CA GLY A 35 -0.07 -57.15 -44.55
C GLY A 35 -1.14 -56.60 -43.61
N SER A 36 -2.37 -57.08 -43.77
CA SER A 36 -3.56 -56.69 -43.01
C SER A 36 -3.46 -56.97 -41.50
N SER A 37 -3.82 -56.00 -40.66
CA SER A 37 -4.67 -56.24 -39.47
C SER A 37 -5.21 -54.93 -38.87
N SER A 38 -6.52 -54.76 -38.98
CA SER A 38 -7.45 -54.11 -38.05
C SER A 38 -6.97 -52.88 -37.26
N GLY A 39 -7.43 -51.70 -37.70
CA GLY A 39 -7.16 -50.42 -37.07
C GLY A 39 -8.08 -50.03 -35.91
N SER A 40 -7.75 -48.87 -35.33
CA SER A 40 -8.68 -47.78 -35.03
C SER A 40 -7.86 -46.59 -34.54
N SER A 41 -7.62 -45.63 -35.41
CA SER A 41 -7.01 -44.33 -35.12
C SER A 41 -7.95 -43.45 -34.29
N GLY A 42 -7.44 -42.91 -33.19
CA GLY A 42 -8.07 -41.87 -32.40
C GLY A 42 -8.23 -40.58 -33.21
N SER A 43 -9.45 -40.05 -33.19
CA SER A 43 -9.80 -38.73 -33.69
C SER A 43 -10.40 -37.91 -32.54
N SER A 44 -10.01 -36.65 -32.51
CA SER A 44 -10.52 -35.52 -31.72
C SER A 44 -11.90 -35.71 -31.09
N GLY A 45 -11.92 -35.82 -29.76
CA GLY A 45 -13.14 -35.77 -28.95
C GLY A 45 -13.61 -34.33 -28.76
N SER A 46 -14.36 -33.82 -29.73
CA SER A 46 -15.46 -32.89 -29.46
C SER A 46 -16.40 -33.58 -28.45
N SER A 47 -16.51 -33.08 -27.23
CA SER A 47 -17.49 -33.57 -26.26
C SER A 47 -18.87 -33.02 -26.62
N GLY A 48 -19.41 -33.52 -27.73
CA GLY A 48 -20.85 -33.56 -27.95
C GLY A 48 -21.45 -34.49 -26.91
N PHE A 49 -22.15 -33.93 -25.92
CA PHE A 49 -23.12 -34.68 -25.13
C PHE A 49 -24.37 -34.90 -26.00
N GLY A 50 -24.27 -35.87 -26.92
CA GLY A 50 -25.41 -36.54 -27.52
C GLY A 50 -26.02 -37.50 -26.51
N GLY A 51 -26.71 -36.96 -25.51
CA GLY A 51 -27.70 -37.69 -24.72
C GLY A 51 -29.07 -37.25 -25.20
N GLY A 52 -29.74 -38.07 -26.02
CA GLY A 52 -31.13 -37.88 -26.39
C GLY A 52 -32.02 -38.05 -25.16
N GLY A 53 -32.22 -36.97 -24.41
CA GLY A 53 -33.23 -36.84 -23.38
C GLY A 53 -34.41 -36.06 -23.95
N ASN A 54 -35.54 -36.73 -24.14
CA ASN A 54 -36.85 -36.11 -24.37
C ASN A 54 -37.36 -35.46 -23.06
N GLU A 55 -36.55 -34.69 -22.37
CA GLU A 55 -36.95 -34.01 -21.13
C GLU A 55 -37.29 -32.56 -21.47
N GLU A 56 -38.58 -32.24 -21.38
CA GLU A 56 -39.02 -30.85 -21.31
C GLU A 56 -38.50 -30.28 -19.99
N THR A 57 -37.71 -29.21 -20.06
CA THR A 57 -37.12 -28.60 -18.86
C THR A 57 -37.42 -27.11 -18.83
N LEU A 58 -37.75 -26.60 -17.64
CA LEU A 58 -37.86 -25.17 -17.40
C LEU A 58 -36.50 -24.62 -17.00
N VAL A 59 -36.14 -23.51 -17.63
CA VAL A 59 -34.91 -22.77 -17.36
C VAL A 59 -35.28 -21.35 -16.96
N VAL A 60 -34.65 -20.86 -15.90
CA VAL A 60 -34.80 -19.48 -15.40
C VAL A 60 -33.51 -18.74 -15.67
N GLU A 61 -33.62 -17.56 -16.28
CA GLU A 61 -32.49 -16.72 -16.64
C GLU A 61 -32.62 -15.33 -15.97
N PRO A 62 -31.60 -14.86 -15.24
CA PRO A 62 -30.38 -15.59 -14.87
C PRO A 62 -30.68 -16.69 -13.82
N ARG A 63 -29.94 -17.81 -13.88
CA ARG A 63 -30.06 -18.90 -12.91
C ARG A 63 -29.50 -18.53 -11.53
N ASN A 64 -28.46 -17.70 -11.53
CA ASN A 64 -27.86 -17.08 -10.34
C ASN A 64 -27.84 -15.56 -10.59
N ALA A 65 -28.72 -14.82 -9.92
CA ALA A 65 -28.70 -13.36 -9.92
C ALA A 65 -27.89 -12.86 -8.73
N VAL A 66 -26.91 -11.98 -8.97
CA VAL A 66 -26.20 -11.25 -7.92
C VAL A 66 -26.54 -9.77 -8.04
N LEU A 67 -27.11 -9.21 -6.98
CA LEU A 67 -27.73 -7.88 -6.96
C LEU A 67 -27.11 -7.02 -5.86
N PHE A 68 -27.03 -5.71 -6.10
CA PHE A 68 -26.38 -4.78 -5.17
C PHE A 68 -27.36 -3.74 -4.64
N ILE A 69 -27.49 -3.65 -3.32
CA ILE A 69 -28.04 -2.45 -2.68
C ILE A 69 -26.90 -1.44 -2.60
N ASP A 70 -27.07 -0.27 -3.24
CA ASP A 70 -26.07 0.78 -3.15
C ASP A 70 -26.23 1.58 -1.85
N THR A 71 -25.31 1.34 -0.93
CA THR A 71 -25.29 1.99 0.39
C THR A 71 -24.65 3.37 0.38
N ALA A 72 -24.17 3.85 -0.77
CA ALA A 72 -23.64 5.21 -0.90
C ALA A 72 -24.74 6.30 -0.91
N THR A 73 -26.00 5.93 -1.14
CA THR A 73 -27.14 6.84 -1.18
C THR A 73 -27.94 6.82 0.14
N THR A 74 -28.72 7.87 0.40
CA THR A 74 -29.58 7.95 1.59
C THR A 74 -30.99 8.41 1.18
N PRO A 75 -32.02 7.53 1.21
CA PRO A 75 -31.94 6.10 1.54
C PRO A 75 -31.14 5.32 0.49
N ALA A 76 -30.65 4.13 0.87
CA ALA A 76 -29.88 3.27 -0.01
C ALA A 76 -30.70 2.87 -1.25
N THR A 77 -30.03 2.80 -2.41
CA THR A 77 -30.69 2.49 -3.68
C THR A 77 -30.93 0.98 -3.77
N ARG A 78 -32.19 0.60 -3.96
CA ARG A 78 -32.62 -0.80 -4.09
C ARG A 78 -32.16 -1.40 -5.42
N ALA A 79 -31.96 -2.71 -5.42
CA ALA A 79 -31.67 -3.48 -6.61
C ALA A 79 -32.95 -4.00 -7.26
N THR A 80 -32.95 -4.10 -8.59
CA THR A 80 -34.01 -4.75 -9.35
C THR A 80 -33.44 -5.80 -10.32
N GLN A 81 -34.22 -6.85 -10.60
CA GLN A 81 -33.83 -7.90 -11.54
C GLN A 81 -35.05 -8.50 -12.22
N ALA A 82 -35.10 -8.38 -13.55
CA ALA A 82 -36.07 -9.11 -14.35
C ALA A 82 -35.58 -10.54 -14.63
N PHE A 83 -36.47 -11.51 -14.50
CA PHE A 83 -36.20 -12.91 -14.84
C PHE A 83 -36.97 -13.31 -16.10
N LYS A 84 -36.36 -14.21 -16.87
CA LYS A 84 -37.00 -14.87 -18.01
C LYS A 84 -37.17 -16.35 -17.72
N VAL A 85 -38.28 -16.93 -18.13
CA VAL A 85 -38.58 -18.35 -17.95
C VAL A 85 -38.80 -18.98 -19.32
N ILE A 86 -37.95 -19.95 -19.65
CA ILE A 86 -37.94 -20.61 -20.95
C ILE A 86 -38.25 -22.09 -20.72
N ARG A 87 -39.27 -22.61 -21.39
CA ARG A 87 -39.50 -24.05 -21.51
C ARG A 87 -38.72 -24.56 -22.71
N LYS A 88 -37.71 -25.39 -22.47
CA LYS A 88 -36.99 -26.09 -23.53
C LYS A 88 -37.78 -27.32 -23.92
N THR A 89 -38.13 -27.42 -25.19
CA THR A 89 -38.83 -28.58 -25.76
C THR A 89 -38.11 -29.09 -27.01
N PRO A 90 -38.32 -30.34 -27.42
CA PRO A 90 -37.74 -30.87 -28.66
C PRO A 90 -38.15 -30.07 -29.92
N SER A 91 -39.29 -29.38 -29.88
CA SER A 91 -39.81 -28.55 -30.98
C SER A 91 -39.33 -27.09 -30.93
N GLY A 92 -38.55 -26.71 -29.91
CA GLY A 92 -37.99 -25.37 -29.74
C GLY A 92 -38.21 -24.78 -28.34
N ASP A 93 -37.52 -23.68 -28.07
CA ASP A 93 -37.64 -22.94 -26.82
C ASP A 93 -38.90 -22.06 -26.81
N LYS A 94 -39.72 -22.17 -25.77
CA LYS A 94 -40.95 -21.38 -25.58
C LYS A 94 -40.77 -20.44 -24.38
N ASP A 95 -40.94 -19.14 -24.61
CA ASP A 95 -40.99 -18.16 -23.51
C ASP A 95 -42.32 -18.28 -22.76
N VAL A 96 -42.24 -18.62 -21.48
CA VAL A 96 -43.39 -18.80 -20.59
C VAL A 96 -43.37 -17.80 -19.42
N THR A 97 -42.57 -16.74 -19.52
CA THR A 97 -42.34 -15.75 -18.45
C THR A 97 -43.64 -15.10 -17.97
N ALA A 98 -44.56 -14.78 -18.88
CA ALA A 98 -45.82 -14.10 -18.55
C ALA A 98 -46.75 -14.94 -17.66
N GLY A 99 -46.64 -16.28 -17.70
CA GLY A 99 -47.41 -17.21 -16.88
C GLY A 99 -46.64 -17.75 -15.67
N ALA A 100 -45.42 -17.26 -15.42
CA ALA A 100 -44.56 -17.77 -14.37
C ALA A 100 -44.89 -17.14 -13.01
N VAL A 101 -44.89 -17.97 -11.97
CA VAL A 101 -45.05 -17.55 -10.57
C VAL A 101 -43.72 -17.75 -9.84
N PHE A 102 -43.20 -16.67 -9.25
CA PHE A 102 -41.93 -16.64 -8.54
C PHE A 102 -42.16 -16.64 -7.03
N THR A 103 -41.49 -17.53 -6.30
CA THR A 103 -41.56 -17.62 -4.83
C THR A 103 -40.15 -17.57 -4.24
N LEU A 104 -39.96 -16.73 -3.23
CA LEU A 104 -38.72 -16.60 -2.47
C LEU A 104 -38.75 -17.48 -1.22
N GLU A 105 -37.66 -18.19 -0.96
CA GLU A 105 -37.46 -18.89 0.31
C GLU A 105 -37.31 -17.91 1.48
N LYS A 106 -36.62 -16.79 1.23
CA LYS A 106 -36.39 -15.69 2.19
C LYS A 106 -37.08 -14.42 1.72
N PRO A 107 -38.34 -14.13 2.10
CA PRO A 107 -39.05 -12.93 1.68
C PRO A 107 -38.47 -11.63 2.28
N GLU A 108 -37.63 -11.72 3.31
CA GLU A 108 -37.00 -10.57 3.95
C GLU A 108 -35.99 -9.82 3.06
N ILE A 109 -35.57 -10.39 1.91
CA ILE A 109 -34.63 -9.73 0.98
C ILE A 109 -35.34 -8.85 -0.06
N GLY A 110 -36.65 -8.97 -0.21
CA GLY A 110 -37.41 -8.27 -1.25
C GLY A 110 -38.63 -9.05 -1.74
N GLY A 111 -39.21 -8.60 -2.85
CA GLY A 111 -40.41 -9.20 -3.42
C GLY A 111 -40.41 -9.18 -4.95
N PHE A 112 -41.28 -9.98 -5.54
CA PHE A 112 -41.51 -10.01 -6.97
C PHE A 112 -42.78 -9.23 -7.34
N ASN A 113 -42.66 -8.38 -8.36
CA ASN A 113 -43.79 -7.89 -9.13
C ASN A 113 -43.71 -8.54 -10.52
N GLN A 114 -44.59 -9.52 -10.77
CA GLN A 114 -44.50 -10.42 -11.92
C GLN A 114 -43.12 -11.11 -11.97
N ASN A 115 -42.36 -10.92 -13.05
CA ASN A 115 -41.02 -11.47 -13.23
C ASN A 115 -39.91 -10.53 -12.76
N ASN A 116 -40.23 -9.36 -12.20
CA ASN A 116 -39.25 -8.40 -11.73
C ASN A 116 -39.13 -8.44 -10.21
N PHE A 117 -37.95 -8.80 -9.72
CA PHE A 117 -37.60 -8.69 -8.31
C PHE A 117 -37.22 -7.25 -7.96
N GLU A 118 -37.64 -6.78 -6.78
CA GLU A 118 -37.16 -5.56 -6.14
C GLU A 118 -36.68 -5.88 -4.72
N SER A 119 -35.49 -5.40 -4.37
CA SER A 119 -34.90 -5.64 -3.06
C SER A 119 -35.47 -4.75 -1.95
N VAL A 120 -35.22 -5.15 -0.70
CA VAL A 120 -35.23 -4.20 0.43
C VAL A 120 -34.11 -3.15 0.29
N ASP A 121 -34.15 -2.10 1.12
CA ASP A 121 -33.13 -1.05 1.19
C ASP A 121 -32.02 -1.34 2.21
N LYS A 122 -32.19 -2.35 3.07
CA LYS A 122 -31.20 -2.74 4.09
C LYS A 122 -31.16 -4.25 4.29
N LEU A 123 -29.95 -4.78 4.43
CA LEU A 123 -29.71 -6.16 4.84
C LEU A 123 -29.30 -6.24 6.31
N PRO A 124 -29.42 -7.42 6.95
CA PRO A 124 -28.76 -7.70 8.21
C PRO A 124 -27.24 -7.42 8.11
N PRO A 125 -26.59 -6.95 9.18
CA PRO A 125 -25.21 -6.45 9.12
C PRO A 125 -24.15 -7.53 8.82
N THR A 126 -24.46 -8.81 9.01
CA THR A 126 -23.55 -9.94 8.76
C THR A 126 -24.34 -11.21 8.43
N PRO A 127 -23.96 -11.98 7.38
CA PRO A 127 -22.88 -11.75 6.39
C PRO A 127 -23.17 -10.55 5.44
N PRO A 128 -22.18 -10.07 4.65
CA PRO A 128 -22.32 -8.89 3.77
C PRO A 128 -23.37 -9.04 2.66
N GLY A 129 -23.88 -10.25 2.44
CA GLY A 129 -25.00 -10.49 1.54
C GLY A 129 -25.83 -11.71 1.96
N VAL A 130 -27.07 -11.75 1.48
CA VAL A 130 -28.04 -12.82 1.77
C VAL A 130 -28.42 -13.52 0.46
N THR A 131 -28.32 -14.85 0.47
CA THR A 131 -28.81 -15.69 -0.63
C THR A 131 -30.19 -16.26 -0.30
N SER A 132 -31.11 -16.17 -1.25
CA SER A 132 -32.45 -16.75 -1.23
C SER A 132 -32.67 -17.62 -2.47
N ARG A 133 -33.24 -18.81 -2.30
CA ARG A 133 -33.68 -19.62 -3.44
C ARG A 133 -34.97 -19.03 -4.01
N VAL A 134 -35.04 -19.05 -5.34
CA VAL A 134 -36.23 -18.69 -6.09
C VAL A 134 -36.79 -19.96 -6.69
N THR A 135 -38.02 -20.31 -6.32
CA THR A 135 -38.78 -21.37 -6.98
C THR A 135 -39.70 -20.73 -7.99
N VAL A 136 -39.65 -21.21 -9.22
CA VAL A 136 -40.48 -20.74 -10.32
C VAL A 136 -41.41 -21.86 -10.75
N ALA A 137 -42.70 -21.57 -10.87
CA ALA A 137 -43.69 -22.48 -11.44
C ALA A 137 -44.28 -21.85 -12.71
N ALA A 138 -44.24 -22.57 -13.83
CA ALA A 138 -44.76 -22.10 -15.11
C ALA A 138 -45.14 -23.28 -16.00
N ASP A 139 -46.22 -23.16 -16.78
CA ASP A 139 -46.62 -24.12 -17.83
C ASP A 139 -46.66 -25.60 -17.35
N GLY A 140 -46.97 -25.84 -16.07
CA GLY A 140 -47.08 -27.16 -15.45
C GLY A 140 -45.79 -27.77 -14.89
N GLY A 141 -44.65 -27.07 -14.94
CA GLY A 141 -43.39 -27.51 -14.34
C GLY A 141 -42.83 -26.54 -13.30
N SER A 142 -41.70 -26.90 -12.69
CA SER A 142 -40.94 -26.03 -11.78
C SER A 142 -39.47 -25.91 -12.16
N ALA A 143 -38.86 -24.80 -11.80
CA ALA A 143 -37.42 -24.56 -11.92
C ALA A 143 -36.89 -23.79 -10.71
N GLY A 144 -35.60 -23.98 -10.42
CA GLY A 144 -34.90 -23.27 -9.36
C GLY A 144 -33.94 -22.22 -9.91
N ALA A 145 -33.92 -21.06 -9.27
CA ALA A 145 -32.90 -20.03 -9.39
C ALA A 145 -32.44 -19.58 -7.99
N ALA A 146 -31.44 -18.71 -7.92
CA ALA A 146 -31.04 -18.06 -6.68
C ALA A 146 -30.82 -16.57 -6.90
N ILE A 147 -31.21 -15.78 -5.90
CA ILE A 147 -30.85 -14.36 -5.78
C ILE A 147 -29.87 -14.26 -4.62
N THR A 148 -28.72 -13.63 -4.88
CA THR A 148 -27.78 -13.21 -3.85
C THR A 148 -27.74 -11.69 -3.82
N LEU A 149 -28.23 -11.11 -2.74
CA LEU A 149 -28.28 -9.67 -2.54
C LEU A 149 -27.11 -9.25 -1.65
N VAL A 150 -26.32 -8.28 -2.09
CA VAL A 150 -25.12 -7.78 -1.38
C VAL A 150 -25.28 -6.29 -1.15
N ALA A 151 -25.02 -5.80 0.07
CA ALA A 151 -25.07 -4.38 0.37
C ALA A 151 -23.66 -3.79 0.35
N LEU A 152 -23.37 -2.91 -0.61
CA LEU A 152 -22.03 -2.35 -0.85
C LEU A 152 -22.14 -0.88 -1.29
N LYS A 153 -21.08 -0.10 -1.14
CA LYS A 153 -20.98 1.23 -1.75
C LYS A 153 -20.63 1.06 -3.23
N ARG A 154 -21.47 1.53 -4.14
CA ARG A 154 -21.26 1.35 -5.59
C ARG A 154 -21.03 2.67 -6.32
N SER A 155 -21.74 3.73 -5.96
CA SER A 155 -21.70 5.04 -6.65
C SER A 155 -20.74 6.08 -6.04
N SER A 156 -19.95 5.73 -5.01
CA SER A 156 -19.00 6.67 -4.39
C SER A 156 -17.55 6.47 -4.87
N ASP A 157 -16.71 7.49 -4.72
CA ASP A 157 -15.25 7.40 -4.92
C ASP A 157 -14.58 6.35 -3.99
N GLN A 158 -15.26 5.98 -2.90
CA GLN A 158 -14.86 4.94 -1.96
C GLN A 158 -15.69 3.64 -2.18
N ARG A 159 -16.08 3.34 -3.42
CA ARG A 159 -16.83 2.12 -3.75
C ARG A 159 -16.10 0.85 -3.31
N ASP A 160 -16.87 -0.14 -2.92
CA ASP A 160 -16.36 -1.46 -2.56
C ASP A 160 -16.09 -2.28 -3.83
N PHE A 161 -15.03 -3.09 -3.80
CA PHE A 161 -14.69 -3.99 -4.90
C PHE A 161 -15.44 -5.29 -4.77
N PHE A 162 -15.93 -5.77 -5.90
CA PHE A 162 -16.67 -7.00 -5.97
C PHE A 162 -16.33 -7.76 -7.24
N PHE A 163 -15.97 -9.03 -7.08
CA PHE A 163 -15.83 -9.97 -8.18
C PHE A 163 -16.70 -11.19 -7.91
N LEU A 164 -17.50 -11.55 -8.91
CA LEU A 164 -18.16 -12.84 -8.98
C LEU A 164 -17.14 -13.87 -9.48
N GLU A 165 -16.95 -14.94 -8.72
CA GLU A 165 -15.94 -15.97 -8.93
C GLU A 165 -16.58 -17.37 -9.08
N PRO A 166 -17.34 -17.64 -10.17
CA PRO A 166 -17.88 -18.97 -10.39
C PRO A 166 -16.76 -19.99 -10.63
N PHE A 167 -16.95 -21.21 -10.15
CA PHE A 167 -15.93 -22.25 -10.19
C PHE A 167 -15.71 -22.75 -11.62
N ASN A 168 -14.46 -22.70 -12.09
CA ASN A 168 -14.04 -23.03 -13.46
C ASN A 168 -14.73 -22.22 -14.56
N GLU A 169 -15.22 -21.02 -14.25
CA GLU A 169 -15.79 -20.08 -15.21
C GLU A 169 -15.13 -18.70 -15.08
N ALA A 170 -15.29 -17.86 -16.10
CA ALA A 170 -14.69 -16.53 -16.10
C ALA A 170 -15.26 -15.66 -14.95
N PRO A 171 -14.40 -14.93 -14.22
CA PRO A 171 -14.86 -13.99 -13.20
C PRO A 171 -15.58 -12.80 -13.84
N THR A 172 -16.48 -12.17 -13.08
CA THR A 172 -17.22 -10.98 -13.51
C THR A 172 -17.16 -9.87 -12.46
N PRO A 173 -16.69 -8.66 -12.81
CA PRO A 173 -16.12 -8.28 -14.11
C PRO A 173 -14.76 -8.96 -14.35
N ASN A 174 -14.25 -8.91 -15.58
CA ASN A 174 -12.94 -9.47 -15.94
C ASN A 174 -11.75 -8.60 -15.47
N ASN A 175 -12.01 -7.37 -15.04
CA ASN A 175 -11.12 -6.48 -14.31
C ASN A 175 -11.95 -5.36 -13.65
N ASP A 176 -11.34 -4.65 -12.70
CA ASP A 176 -11.88 -3.39 -12.20
C ASP A 176 -10.76 -2.41 -11.85
N VAL A 177 -10.98 -1.11 -12.04
CA VAL A 177 -9.96 -0.07 -11.83
C VAL A 177 -10.19 0.66 -10.50
N LEU A 178 -9.09 0.86 -9.77
CA LEU A 178 -9.07 1.39 -8.43
C LEU A 178 -8.19 2.62 -8.31
N LYS A 179 -8.83 3.75 -7.98
CA LYS A 179 -8.16 4.97 -7.55
C LYS A 179 -7.70 4.84 -6.12
N PHE A 180 -6.40 4.97 -5.91
CA PHE A 180 -5.79 5.05 -4.59
C PHE A 180 -5.27 6.45 -4.33
N LYS A 181 -5.31 6.83 -3.05
CA LYS A 181 -4.57 7.97 -2.56
C LYS A 181 -3.13 7.54 -2.30
N THR A 182 -2.22 8.51 -2.31
CA THR A 182 -0.81 8.29 -1.98
C THR A 182 -0.37 9.09 -0.76
N ASN A 183 -1.33 9.56 0.04
CA ASN A 183 -1.07 10.27 1.29
C ASN A 183 -0.40 9.34 2.31
N ILE A 184 0.59 9.85 3.04
CA ILE A 184 1.20 9.09 4.14
C ILE A 184 0.15 8.87 5.23
N GLN A 185 -0.07 7.61 5.62
CA GLN A 185 -1.02 7.26 6.69
C GLN A 185 -0.38 7.29 8.07
N ASN A 186 0.89 6.87 8.14
CA ASN A 186 1.62 6.67 9.38
C ASN A 186 2.98 7.38 9.34
N VAL A 187 3.29 8.14 10.39
CA VAL A 187 4.61 8.75 10.62
C VAL A 187 5.01 8.52 12.07
N ASP A 188 6.30 8.29 12.30
CA ASP A 188 6.86 8.24 13.64
C ASP A 188 7.95 9.29 13.79
N VAL A 189 7.71 10.23 14.69
CA VAL A 189 8.58 11.39 14.92
C VAL A 189 9.37 11.16 16.20
N SER A 190 10.68 10.94 16.06
CA SER A 190 11.60 10.86 17.18
C SER A 190 12.24 12.21 17.44
N PHE A 191 11.90 12.82 18.56
CA PHE A 191 12.56 14.02 19.05
C PHE A 191 13.87 13.63 19.72
N VAL A 192 14.98 13.92 19.05
CA VAL A 192 16.35 13.75 19.56
C VAL A 192 16.79 15.11 20.09
N MET A 193 16.66 15.27 21.40
CA MET A 193 16.82 16.53 22.09
C MET A 193 18.19 16.62 22.74
N ASP A 194 18.95 17.62 22.34
CA ASP A 194 20.13 18.05 23.09
C ASP A 194 19.69 18.59 24.45
N THR A 195 20.34 18.10 25.51
CA THR A 195 20.04 18.46 26.89
C THR A 195 21.23 19.06 27.63
N THR A 196 22.21 19.60 26.89
CA THR A 196 23.36 20.29 27.48
C THR A 196 22.98 21.66 28.03
N GLY A 197 23.91 22.31 28.75
CA GLY A 197 23.60 23.48 29.58
C GLY A 197 22.91 24.65 28.84
N SER A 198 23.19 24.84 27.56
CA SER A 198 22.61 25.90 26.71
C SER A 198 21.14 25.65 26.33
N MET A 199 20.66 24.41 26.43
CA MET A 199 19.40 23.97 25.81
C MET A 199 18.13 24.29 26.62
N SER A 200 18.21 25.06 27.70
CA SER A 200 17.06 25.40 28.55
C SER A 200 15.89 26.02 27.77
N GLY A 201 16.18 26.93 26.84
CA GLY A 201 15.17 27.58 25.99
C GLY A 201 14.45 26.58 25.08
N PRO A 202 15.17 25.89 24.17
CA PRO A 202 14.59 24.86 23.31
C PRO A 202 13.84 23.75 24.05
N ILE A 203 14.33 23.30 25.22
CA ILE A 203 13.62 22.30 26.05
C ILE A 203 12.25 22.80 26.46
N ASN A 204 12.16 24.04 26.95
CA ASN A 204 10.87 24.65 27.31
C ASN A 204 9.97 24.87 26.09
N GLY A 205 10.57 25.16 24.93
CA GLY A 205 9.90 25.21 23.64
C GLY A 205 9.20 23.91 23.28
N LEU A 206 9.93 22.79 23.33
CA LEU A 206 9.39 21.47 23.04
C LEU A 206 8.30 21.05 24.05
N LYS A 207 8.53 21.31 25.35
CA LYS A 207 7.52 21.10 26.43
C LYS A 207 6.22 21.83 26.10
N THR A 208 6.33 23.12 25.75
CA THR A 208 5.19 23.96 25.40
C THR A 208 4.47 23.42 24.16
N ALA A 209 5.21 23.07 23.11
CA ALA A 209 4.62 22.55 21.86
C ALA A 209 3.80 21.28 22.09
N LEU A 210 4.34 20.30 22.82
CA LEU A 210 3.64 19.05 23.14
C LEU A 210 2.50 19.22 24.14
N SER A 211 2.56 20.21 25.03
CA SER A 211 1.43 20.57 25.90
C SER A 211 0.29 21.28 25.16
N GLY A 212 0.59 21.87 24.01
CA GLY A 212 -0.35 22.62 23.17
C GLY A 212 -0.96 21.78 22.06
N THR A 213 -1.00 22.34 20.85
CA THR A 213 -1.72 21.80 19.69
C THR A 213 -0.86 21.00 18.73
N LEU A 214 0.41 20.73 19.06
CA LEU A 214 1.36 20.07 18.16
C LEU A 214 0.80 18.77 17.59
N LEU A 215 0.33 17.85 18.43
CA LEU A 215 -0.19 16.56 17.95
C LEU A 215 -1.40 16.75 17.02
N ALA A 216 -2.34 17.62 17.37
CA ALA A 216 -3.50 17.90 16.54
C ALA A 216 -3.10 18.50 15.17
N GLN A 217 -2.08 19.36 15.14
CA GLN A 217 -1.56 19.94 13.90
C GLN A 217 -0.81 18.92 13.04
N LEU A 218 -0.10 17.96 13.64
CA LEU A 218 0.52 16.85 12.94
C LEU A 218 -0.54 15.88 12.39
N GLN A 219 -1.56 15.55 13.20
CA GLN A 219 -2.65 14.66 12.81
C GLN A 219 -3.55 15.22 11.70
N ALA A 220 -3.62 16.55 11.59
CA ALA A 220 -4.28 17.20 10.45
C ALA A 220 -3.57 16.95 9.11
N ALA A 221 -2.27 16.63 9.13
CA ALA A 221 -1.49 16.32 7.93
C ALA A 221 -1.35 14.80 7.70
N ILE A 222 -1.16 14.03 8.77
CA ILE A 222 -0.93 12.58 8.72
C ILE A 222 -1.81 11.88 9.78
N PRO A 223 -2.72 10.97 9.39
CA PRO A 223 -3.70 10.40 10.32
C PRO A 223 -3.13 9.75 11.58
N SER A 224 -2.01 9.02 11.47
CA SER A 224 -1.40 8.31 12.60
C SER A 224 0.03 8.79 12.87
N VAL A 225 0.19 9.58 13.94
CA VAL A 225 1.48 10.12 14.37
C VAL A 225 1.93 9.42 15.65
N GLY A 226 3.03 8.68 15.57
CA GLY A 226 3.77 8.19 16.73
C GLY A 226 4.84 9.18 17.14
N MET A 227 5.13 9.28 18.43
CA MET A 227 6.16 10.17 18.97
C MET A 227 7.07 9.40 19.93
N SER A 228 8.38 9.59 19.80
CA SER A 228 9.38 9.13 20.77
C SER A 228 10.23 10.29 21.24
N ILE A 229 10.69 10.21 22.49
CA ILE A 229 11.49 11.24 23.14
C ILE A 229 12.84 10.63 23.51
N VAL A 230 13.90 11.24 23.01
CA VAL A 230 15.28 10.84 23.27
C VAL A 230 16.06 12.07 23.67
N SER A 231 16.86 11.95 24.73
CA SER A 231 17.82 12.99 25.12
C SER A 231 19.23 12.55 24.80
N HIS A 232 20.10 13.50 24.46
CA HIS A 232 21.53 13.29 24.41
C HIS A 232 22.27 14.45 25.09
N LYS A 233 23.54 14.19 25.39
CA LYS A 233 24.53 15.16 25.87
C LYS A 233 25.90 14.79 25.30
N ASP A 234 26.98 14.95 26.06
CA ASP A 234 28.29 14.39 25.74
C ASP A 234 28.62 13.12 26.55
N GLU A 235 29.66 12.40 26.14
CA GLU A 235 30.10 11.13 26.73
C GLU A 235 30.66 11.33 28.16
N GLU A 236 31.29 12.47 28.40
CA GLU A 236 31.93 12.86 29.65
C GLU A 236 30.91 13.24 30.73
N ASP A 237 29.63 13.44 30.37
CA ASP A 237 28.54 13.71 31.33
C ASP A 237 28.13 12.47 32.15
N GLY A 238 28.67 11.30 31.82
CA GLY A 238 28.57 10.08 32.61
C GLY A 238 27.70 8.99 31.97
N ALA A 239 27.73 7.80 32.58
CA ALA A 239 27.06 6.62 32.06
C ALA A 239 25.55 6.85 31.86
N GLY A 240 25.05 6.49 30.67
CA GLY A 240 23.65 6.67 30.29
C GLY A 240 23.22 8.11 29.99
N GLN A 241 24.13 9.09 30.00
CA GLN A 241 23.84 10.48 29.64
C GLN A 241 24.09 10.77 28.15
N LEU A 242 25.02 10.06 27.51
CA LEU A 242 25.32 10.22 26.09
C LEU A 242 24.05 10.02 25.23
N VAL A 243 23.26 8.99 25.51
CA VAL A 243 21.93 8.78 24.91
C VAL A 243 20.98 8.22 25.97
N SER A 244 19.77 8.76 26.06
CA SER A 244 18.70 8.17 26.87
C SER A 244 17.37 8.19 26.11
N VAL A 245 16.80 7.01 25.85
CA VAL A 245 15.42 6.89 25.37
C VAL A 245 14.48 7.12 26.55
N ARG A 246 13.76 8.25 26.54
CA ARG A 246 12.80 8.64 27.59
C ARG A 246 11.43 8.02 27.36
N GLN A 247 11.07 7.84 26.09
CA GLN A 247 9.81 7.25 25.64
C GLN A 247 10.03 6.66 24.26
N THR A 248 9.79 5.35 24.13
CA THR A 248 9.68 4.71 22.81
C THR A 248 8.40 5.17 22.10
N THR A 249 8.28 4.89 20.81
CA THR A 249 7.20 5.39 19.96
C THR A 249 5.83 5.12 20.57
N THR A 250 5.06 6.19 20.79
CA THR A 250 3.70 6.13 21.31
C THR A 250 2.77 7.05 20.54
N THR A 251 1.52 6.62 20.34
CA THR A 251 0.43 7.46 19.83
C THR A 251 -0.36 8.14 20.95
N THR A 252 0.04 7.92 22.21
CA THR A 252 -0.62 8.49 23.40
C THR A 252 0.09 9.77 23.83
N LEU A 253 -0.55 10.91 23.60
CA LEU A 253 0.02 12.23 23.87
C LEU A 253 0.54 12.41 25.30
N SER A 254 -0.22 11.93 26.30
CA SER A 254 0.14 12.09 27.71
C SER A 254 1.45 11.38 28.09
N LEU A 255 1.78 10.26 27.43
CA LEU A 255 3.05 9.57 27.64
C LEU A 255 4.23 10.38 27.06
N ALA A 256 4.06 10.93 25.85
CA ALA A 256 5.06 11.82 25.26
C ALA A 256 5.25 13.10 26.10
N GLN A 257 4.16 13.69 26.62
CA GLN A 257 4.20 14.86 27.50
C GLN A 257 4.93 14.56 28.81
N ALA A 258 4.62 13.43 29.45
CA ALA A 258 5.29 13.01 30.68
C ALA A 258 6.79 12.81 30.45
N ALA A 259 7.19 12.23 29.32
CA ALA A 259 8.59 12.03 28.99
C ALA A 259 9.34 13.35 28.74
N VAL A 260 8.78 14.28 27.96
CA VAL A 260 9.42 15.59 27.72
C VAL A 260 9.47 16.43 29.00
N ALA A 261 8.51 16.29 29.91
CA ALA A 261 8.54 16.98 31.20
C ALA A 261 9.80 16.65 32.02
N THR A 262 10.39 15.46 31.84
CA THR A 262 11.62 15.03 32.54
C THR A 262 12.90 15.69 32.05
N LEU A 263 12.88 16.35 30.88
CA LEU A 263 14.09 16.93 30.29
C LEU A 263 14.54 18.18 31.06
N SER A 264 15.85 18.28 31.30
CA SER A 264 16.49 19.44 31.92
C SER A 264 17.87 19.69 31.30
N ALA A 265 18.23 20.96 31.14
CA ALA A 265 19.53 21.36 30.61
C ALA A 265 20.62 21.20 31.67
N SER A 266 21.70 20.51 31.33
CA SER A 266 22.88 20.32 32.18
C SER A 266 24.02 19.67 31.39
N GLY A 267 25.27 19.87 31.80
CA GLY A 267 26.41 19.19 31.17
C GLY A 267 26.89 19.87 29.89
N GLY A 268 27.62 19.11 29.06
CA GLY A 268 28.23 19.52 27.79
C GLY A 268 29.76 19.49 27.83
N GLY A 269 30.37 20.12 28.82
CA GLY A 269 31.84 20.04 29.03
C GLY A 269 32.66 20.81 27.98
N ASP A 270 32.58 20.43 26.71
CA ASP A 270 33.10 21.14 25.55
C ASP A 270 31.97 21.64 24.62
N THR A 271 32.30 22.10 23.41
CA THR A 271 31.32 22.75 22.51
C THR A 271 30.60 21.78 21.58
N PRO A 272 31.25 20.80 20.94
CA PRO A 272 30.54 19.76 20.21
C PRO A 272 29.86 18.77 21.15
N GLU A 273 28.78 18.12 20.69
CA GLU A 273 27.97 17.23 21.55
C GLU A 273 27.75 15.83 20.91
N GLY A 274 26.98 14.97 21.57
CA GLY A 274 26.72 13.58 21.15
C GLY A 274 25.58 13.35 20.15
N GLN A 275 25.32 14.26 19.20
CA GLN A 275 24.19 14.12 18.25
C GLN A 275 24.32 12.85 17.37
N VAL A 276 25.55 12.54 16.93
CA VAL A 276 25.85 11.41 16.03
C VAL A 276 25.50 10.06 16.67
N PRO A 277 26.04 9.68 17.86
CA PRO A 277 25.67 8.43 18.50
C PRO A 277 24.18 8.38 18.88
N ALA A 278 23.56 9.51 19.25
CA ALA A 278 22.14 9.57 19.60
C ALA A 278 21.22 9.19 18.43
N MET A 279 21.39 9.84 17.27
CA MET A 279 20.58 9.54 16.09
C MET A 279 20.85 8.13 15.54
N TRP A 280 22.10 7.66 15.61
CA TRP A 280 22.44 6.30 15.18
C TRP A 280 21.78 5.25 16.07
N HIS A 281 21.81 5.44 17.40
CA HIS A 281 21.14 4.54 18.35
C HIS A 281 19.63 4.52 18.10
N VAL A 282 19.00 5.68 17.90
CA VAL A 282 17.58 5.81 17.56
C VAL A 282 17.20 4.94 16.37
N LEU A 283 17.98 5.00 15.29
CA LEU A 283 17.67 4.29 14.05
C LEU A 283 17.99 2.80 14.09
N THR A 284 19.04 2.39 14.81
CA THR A 284 19.58 1.02 14.73
C THR A 284 19.29 0.16 15.95
N GLY A 285 19.09 0.76 17.13
CA GLY A 285 19.09 0.04 18.39
C GLY A 285 20.47 -0.45 18.83
N GLY A 286 21.54 -0.17 18.09
CA GLY A 286 22.88 -0.67 18.40
C GLY A 286 23.47 -0.04 19.67
N ALA A 287 24.37 -0.75 20.35
CA ALA A 287 25.02 -0.22 21.55
C ALA A 287 25.91 0.98 21.21
N VAL A 288 25.90 2.00 22.07
CA VAL A 288 26.85 3.12 22.06
C VAL A 288 27.55 3.21 23.42
N SER A 289 28.62 4.00 23.54
CA SER A 289 29.36 4.09 24.81
C SER A 289 28.44 4.38 26.00
N GLY A 290 28.46 3.51 27.02
CA GLY A 290 27.63 3.62 28.21
C GLY A 290 26.12 3.35 28.02
N VAL A 291 25.68 2.93 26.83
CA VAL A 291 24.27 2.65 26.50
C VAL A 291 24.15 1.28 25.81
N PRO A 292 23.44 0.30 26.41
CA PRO A 292 23.32 -1.03 25.82
C PRO A 292 22.49 -1.02 24.52
N ALA A 293 22.64 -2.07 23.72
CA ALA A 293 21.77 -2.27 22.56
C ALA A 293 20.32 -2.52 22.99
N HIS A 294 19.37 -2.06 22.17
CA HIS A 294 17.94 -2.30 22.31
C HIS A 294 17.47 -3.31 21.27
N VAL A 295 16.66 -4.27 21.70
CA VAL A 295 16.01 -5.24 20.81
C VAL A 295 14.55 -4.82 20.65
N PRO A 296 14.14 -4.29 19.49
CA PRO A 296 12.78 -3.84 19.28
C PRO A 296 11.80 -5.04 19.29
N PRO A 297 10.57 -4.87 19.79
CA PRO A 297 9.50 -5.86 19.64
C PRO A 297 9.26 -6.28 18.18
N PRO A 298 8.68 -7.46 17.92
CA PRO A 298 8.34 -7.88 16.56
C PRO A 298 7.47 -6.84 15.85
N GLY A 299 7.88 -6.47 14.63
CA GLY A 299 7.16 -5.47 13.82
C GLY A 299 7.55 -4.02 14.09
N THR A 300 8.55 -3.76 14.95
CA THR A 300 9.15 -2.45 15.14
C THR A 300 10.66 -2.46 14.88
N THR A 301 11.27 -1.26 14.77
CA THR A 301 12.71 -1.10 14.45
C THR A 301 13.35 0.04 15.26
N GLY A 302 14.68 0.02 15.39
CA GLY A 302 15.45 1.04 16.10
C GLY A 302 15.30 1.02 17.62
N ALA A 303 16.02 1.90 18.33
CA ALA A 303 15.94 2.00 19.81
C ALA A 303 14.61 2.56 20.32
N VAL A 304 13.82 3.15 19.43
CA VAL A 304 12.56 3.83 19.77
C VAL A 304 11.33 3.08 19.26
N ASP A 305 11.49 1.84 18.80
CA ASP A 305 10.38 1.00 18.31
C ASP A 305 9.54 1.65 17.19
N PHE A 306 10.20 2.19 16.15
CA PHE A 306 9.53 2.69 14.95
C PHE A 306 8.58 1.63 14.38
N ARG A 307 7.32 1.99 14.14
CA ARG A 307 6.25 1.10 13.68
C ARG A 307 6.47 0.73 12.22
N SER A 308 6.24 -0.55 11.90
CA SER A 308 6.24 -1.00 10.51
C SER A 308 5.24 -0.21 9.65
N GLY A 309 5.69 0.22 8.47
CA GLY A 309 4.89 1.00 7.52
C GLY A 309 4.66 2.46 7.91
N ALA A 310 5.30 2.96 8.97
CA ALA A 310 5.40 4.39 9.25
C ALA A 310 6.65 4.99 8.61
N VAL A 311 6.58 6.27 8.23
CA VAL A 311 7.78 7.04 7.83
C VAL A 311 8.56 7.38 9.11
N PRO A 312 9.81 6.90 9.28
CA PRO A 312 10.63 7.29 10.42
C PRO A 312 11.17 8.70 10.18
N VAL A 313 10.93 9.61 11.12
CA VAL A 313 11.43 10.99 11.09
C VAL A 313 12.24 11.23 12.36
N VAL A 314 13.51 11.56 12.20
CA VAL A 314 14.41 11.94 13.30
C VAL A 314 14.53 13.46 13.30
N VAL A 315 13.99 14.08 14.35
CA VAL A 315 14.05 15.53 14.58
C VAL A 315 15.17 15.79 15.57
N LEU A 316 16.30 16.30 15.10
CA LEU A 316 17.40 16.75 15.95
C LEU A 316 17.15 18.20 16.36
N ILE A 317 17.28 18.49 17.66
CA ILE A 317 17.18 19.85 18.21
C ILE A 317 18.45 20.12 19.01
N THR A 318 19.29 21.05 18.53
CA THR A 318 20.61 21.35 19.13
C THR A 318 21.04 22.79 18.81
N ASP A 319 21.97 23.33 19.58
CA ASP A 319 22.62 24.62 19.30
C ASP A 319 24.15 24.51 19.08
N ALA A 320 24.66 23.28 19.05
CA ALA A 320 26.09 22.96 19.02
C ALA A 320 26.52 22.21 17.74
N PRO A 321 27.81 22.26 17.36
CA PRO A 321 28.39 21.33 16.40
C PRO A 321 28.36 19.89 16.92
N TRP A 322 28.59 18.90 16.04
CA TRP A 322 28.51 17.50 16.42
C TRP A 322 29.89 16.87 16.56
N HIS A 323 30.12 16.08 17.61
CA HIS A 323 31.29 15.21 17.65
C HIS A 323 31.19 14.15 16.53
N ASP A 324 32.29 13.96 15.81
CA ASP A 324 32.43 12.90 14.80
C ASP A 324 33.89 12.41 14.72
N PRO A 325 34.22 11.19 15.21
CA PRO A 325 33.33 10.22 15.87
C PRO A 325 33.12 10.50 17.37
N LYS A 326 32.11 9.88 17.99
CA LYS A 326 31.89 9.83 19.45
C LYS A 326 31.13 8.57 19.86
N GLY A 327 31.35 8.07 21.08
CA GLY A 327 30.57 6.96 21.63
C GLY A 327 30.67 5.65 20.84
N GLY A 328 31.75 5.46 20.08
CA GLY A 328 31.94 4.32 19.17
C GLY A 328 31.22 4.45 17.81
N VAL A 329 30.65 5.61 17.49
CA VAL A 329 29.89 5.85 16.25
C VAL A 329 30.51 6.99 15.46
N SER A 330 30.62 6.82 14.14
CA SER A 330 31.05 7.87 13.20
C SER A 330 29.89 8.41 12.36
N GLY A 331 30.07 9.57 11.75
CA GLY A 331 29.14 10.15 10.77
C GLY A 331 28.89 9.21 9.59
N ALA A 332 29.87 8.39 9.18
CA ALA A 332 29.69 7.39 8.13
C ALA A 332 28.72 6.26 8.54
N MET A 333 28.77 5.83 9.81
CA MET A 333 27.82 4.87 10.37
C MET A 333 26.42 5.47 10.45
N LEU A 334 26.32 6.74 10.87
CA LEU A 334 25.06 7.47 10.91
C LEU A 334 24.42 7.60 9.52
N ASN A 335 25.21 8.01 8.53
CA ASN A 335 24.80 8.09 7.13
C ASN A 335 24.21 6.77 6.63
N SER A 336 24.89 5.65 6.94
CA SER A 336 24.43 4.31 6.58
C SER A 336 23.12 3.94 7.29
N ALA A 337 22.96 4.32 8.56
CA ALA A 337 21.73 4.10 9.31
C ALA A 337 20.53 4.85 8.70
N PHE A 338 20.69 6.13 8.35
CA PHE A 338 19.63 6.90 7.69
C PHE A 338 19.23 6.31 6.33
N THR A 339 20.21 5.90 5.51
CA THR A 339 19.92 5.26 4.21
C THR A 339 19.21 3.92 4.40
N THR A 340 19.65 3.08 5.34
CA THR A 340 19.08 1.74 5.56
C THR A 340 17.67 1.81 6.12
N SER A 341 17.42 2.70 7.09
CA SER A 341 16.09 2.88 7.70
C SER A 341 15.14 3.71 6.83
N ASN A 342 15.61 4.25 5.69
CA ASN A 342 14.88 5.20 4.85
C ASN A 342 14.25 6.35 5.68
N ALA A 343 14.99 6.83 6.68
CA ALA A 343 14.51 7.82 7.62
C ALA A 343 14.66 9.23 7.07
N ARG A 344 13.72 10.11 7.42
CA ARG A 344 13.84 11.55 7.19
C ARG A 344 14.56 12.20 8.36
N PHE A 345 15.51 13.06 8.05
CA PHE A 345 16.22 13.91 8.97
C PHE A 345 15.60 15.31 8.95
N VAL A 346 15.29 15.83 10.13
CA VAL A 346 14.88 17.22 10.33
C VAL A 346 15.85 17.82 11.34
N SER A 347 16.54 18.88 10.94
CA SER A 347 17.42 19.63 11.85
C SER A 347 16.70 20.87 12.33
N LEU A 348 16.65 21.09 13.64
CA LEU A 348 16.37 22.37 14.26
C LEU A 348 17.67 22.82 14.93
N GLN A 349 18.33 23.80 14.31
CA GLN A 349 19.61 24.31 14.79
C GLN A 349 19.48 25.77 15.20
N GLN A 350 20.09 26.13 16.32
CA GLN A 350 20.14 27.54 16.70
C GLN A 350 21.02 28.32 15.74
N SER A 351 20.52 29.47 15.26
CA SER A 351 21.35 30.40 14.51
C SER A 351 22.32 31.12 15.45
N ASN A 352 23.54 30.62 15.58
CA ASN A 352 24.59 31.18 16.44
C ASN A 352 25.97 31.12 15.78
N SER A 353 26.99 31.65 16.47
CA SER A 353 28.37 31.68 15.96
C SER A 353 29.18 30.41 16.22
N PHE A 354 28.65 29.46 16.98
CA PHE A 354 29.36 28.26 17.43
C PHE A 354 29.13 27.05 16.53
N SER A 355 28.04 27.05 15.78
CA SER A 355 27.64 25.95 14.93
C SER A 355 27.39 26.43 13.49
N THR A 356 27.78 25.61 12.52
CA THR A 356 27.40 25.80 11.11
C THR A 356 26.42 24.71 10.71
N GLU A 357 25.61 24.93 9.68
CA GLU A 357 24.72 23.88 9.16
C GLU A 357 25.47 22.84 8.31
N ALA A 358 26.81 22.83 8.26
CA ALA A 358 27.56 21.94 7.35
C ALA A 358 27.27 20.45 7.60
N GLN A 359 27.29 20.01 8.86
CA GLN A 359 27.00 18.62 9.24
C GLN A 359 25.53 18.27 8.98
N ALA A 360 24.60 19.17 9.33
CA ALA A 360 23.18 19.01 9.03
C ALA A 360 22.91 18.91 7.52
N ASN A 361 23.55 19.76 6.71
CA ASN A 361 23.40 19.76 5.26
C ASN A 361 23.91 18.45 4.64
N ALA A 362 25.07 17.96 5.07
CA ALA A 362 25.62 16.70 4.60
C ALA A 362 24.68 15.53 4.92
N LEU A 363 24.14 15.48 6.14
CA LEU A 363 23.21 14.42 6.54
C LEU A 363 21.86 14.52 5.81
N SER A 364 21.34 15.73 5.59
CA SER A 364 20.12 15.94 4.79
C SER A 364 20.30 15.41 3.37
N ASP A 365 21.46 15.60 2.76
CA ASP A 365 21.71 15.17 1.38
C ASP A 365 21.78 13.64 1.29
N VAL A 366 22.49 13.00 2.22
CA VAL A 366 22.61 11.53 2.27
C VAL A 366 21.27 10.85 2.61
N SER A 367 20.52 11.39 3.57
CA SER A 367 19.19 10.89 3.95
C SER A 367 18.09 11.28 2.96
N LYS A 368 18.42 12.02 1.89
CA LYS A 368 17.45 12.57 0.93
C LYS A 368 16.36 13.42 1.61
N SER A 369 16.69 14.07 2.72
CA SER A 369 15.78 14.91 3.52
C SER A 369 15.72 16.33 2.98
N SER A 370 15.49 16.41 1.69
CA SER A 370 15.24 17.64 0.96
C SER A 370 14.03 17.42 0.05
N LEU A 371 13.19 18.44 -0.06
CA LEU A 371 11.92 18.39 -0.77
C LEU A 371 11.83 19.54 -1.78
N PRO A 372 10.98 19.43 -2.82
CA PRO A 372 10.74 20.53 -3.74
C PRO A 372 10.27 21.78 -2.99
N PRO A 373 10.66 23.00 -3.41
CA PRO A 373 10.23 24.23 -2.73
C PRO A 373 8.71 24.39 -2.62
N ALA A 374 7.94 23.81 -3.55
CA ALA A 374 6.47 23.81 -3.51
C ALA A 374 5.87 23.09 -2.28
N ALA A 375 6.65 22.26 -1.58
CA ALA A 375 6.24 21.62 -0.33
C ALA A 375 6.28 22.56 0.88
N PHE A 376 6.93 23.72 0.76
CA PHE A 376 7.08 24.69 1.83
C PHE A 376 6.09 25.83 1.65
N VAL A 377 5.24 26.02 2.65
CA VAL A 377 4.20 27.06 2.68
C VAL A 377 4.43 27.99 3.86
N GLY A 378 4.03 29.25 3.73
CA GLY A 378 4.17 30.26 4.78
C GLY A 378 5.25 31.32 4.54
N CYS A 379 5.95 31.24 3.39
CA CYS A 379 6.90 32.25 2.94
C CYS A 379 6.77 32.46 1.41
N ALA A 380 7.68 33.23 0.80
CA ALA A 380 7.67 33.50 -0.63
C ALA A 380 7.67 32.22 -1.47
N ALA A 381 6.86 32.18 -2.54
CA ALA A 381 6.74 31.02 -3.41
C ALA A 381 8.10 30.63 -4.03
N GLY A 382 8.38 29.32 -4.07
CA GLY A 382 9.65 28.80 -4.58
C GLY A 382 10.83 28.90 -3.60
N MET A 383 10.60 29.31 -2.35
CA MET A 383 11.62 29.41 -1.31
C MET A 383 11.45 28.37 -0.21
N CYS A 384 12.53 28.13 0.55
CA CYS A 384 12.52 27.26 1.72
C CYS A 384 12.09 28.07 2.94
N CYS A 385 10.92 27.77 3.51
CA CYS A 385 10.42 28.45 4.71
C CYS A 385 11.07 27.89 5.99
N THR A 386 12.40 27.84 6.01
CA THR A 386 13.22 27.17 7.04
C THR A 386 14.15 28.13 7.78
N GLY A 387 14.06 29.44 7.51
CA GLY A 387 14.71 30.45 8.35
C GLY A 387 14.02 30.64 9.69
N ILE A 388 14.60 31.49 10.54
CA ILE A 388 14.05 31.84 11.85
C ILE A 388 12.59 32.31 11.69
N GLY A 389 11.68 31.76 12.49
CA GLY A 389 10.25 32.06 12.40
C GLY A 389 9.59 31.68 11.06
N GLY A 390 10.18 30.79 10.26
CA GLY A 390 9.69 30.40 8.95
C GLY A 390 10.11 31.34 7.80
N ALA A 391 11.10 32.20 8.03
CA ALA A 391 11.61 33.11 7.00
C ALA A 391 12.11 32.36 5.75
N ALA A 392 11.98 33.00 4.58
CA ALA A 392 12.38 32.44 3.31
C ALA A 392 13.92 32.32 3.19
N ARG A 393 14.39 31.14 2.76
CA ARG A 393 15.78 30.85 2.39
C ARG A 393 15.83 30.31 0.96
N ALA A 394 16.93 30.57 0.26
CA ALA A 394 17.12 30.04 -1.09
C ALA A 394 17.22 28.49 -1.07
N PRO A 395 16.74 27.80 -2.11
CA PRO A 395 16.81 26.35 -2.20
C PRO A 395 18.22 25.87 -2.59
N THR A 396 19.08 25.76 -1.58
CA THR A 396 20.48 25.35 -1.74
C THR A 396 20.71 23.83 -1.62
N GLY A 397 19.63 23.04 -1.52
CA GLY A 397 19.68 21.59 -1.52
C GLY A 397 20.00 21.00 -2.89
N PRO A 398 20.35 19.71 -2.97
CA PRO A 398 20.62 19.02 -4.24
C PRO A 398 19.48 19.22 -5.25
N GLY A 399 19.80 19.62 -6.47
CA GLY A 399 18.81 19.86 -7.52
C GLY A 399 17.92 21.09 -7.31
N GLY A 400 18.32 22.04 -6.47
CA GLY A 400 17.49 23.23 -6.17
C GLY A 400 16.32 22.92 -5.24
N THR A 401 16.55 22.02 -4.28
CA THR A 401 15.57 21.60 -3.27
C THR A 401 15.76 22.34 -1.95
N CYS A 402 14.78 22.18 -1.06
CA CYS A 402 14.80 22.70 0.29
C CYS A 402 15.09 21.59 1.29
N ARG A 403 16.23 21.66 1.96
CA ARG A 403 16.56 20.78 3.10
C ARG A 403 15.59 21.04 4.25
N LEU A 404 15.25 20.02 5.01
CA LEU A 404 14.45 20.12 6.25
C LEU A 404 15.29 20.63 7.44
N ASN A 405 16.15 21.63 7.19
CA ASN A 405 17.04 22.25 8.17
C ASN A 405 16.49 23.63 8.54
N TYR A 406 15.85 23.69 9.70
CA TYR A 406 15.20 24.85 10.26
C TYR A 406 16.13 25.58 11.23
N LEU A 407 16.13 26.90 11.15
CA LEU A 407 16.81 27.77 12.11
C LEU A 407 15.83 28.25 13.17
N TYR A 408 16.29 28.31 14.41
CA TYR A 408 15.58 29.00 15.49
C TYR A 408 16.50 30.02 16.19
N SER A 409 15.89 31.06 16.77
CA SER A 409 16.59 32.03 17.63
C SER A 409 16.24 31.88 19.11
N SER A 410 15.11 31.21 19.40
CA SER A 410 14.63 30.93 20.75
C SER A 410 13.83 29.62 20.75
N GLY A 411 13.52 29.11 21.94
CA GLY A 411 12.76 27.86 22.06
C GLY A 411 11.32 27.93 21.52
N SER A 412 10.72 29.12 21.37
CA SER A 412 9.33 29.25 20.93
C SER A 412 9.07 28.71 19.51
N ASP A 413 10.11 28.69 18.68
CA ASP A 413 9.97 28.35 17.26
C ASP A 413 10.07 26.84 16.98
N VAL A 414 10.46 26.04 18.00
CA VAL A 414 10.68 24.60 17.87
C VAL A 414 9.40 23.89 17.40
N GLY A 415 8.27 24.14 18.07
CA GLY A 415 7.00 23.49 17.74
C GLY A 415 6.53 23.81 16.31
N ALA A 416 6.58 25.08 15.93
CA ALA A 416 6.15 25.52 14.60
C ALA A 416 7.03 24.93 13.48
N SER A 417 8.34 24.87 13.71
CA SER A 417 9.31 24.31 12.76
C SER A 417 9.09 22.82 12.53
N VAL A 418 8.83 22.06 13.61
CA VAL A 418 8.50 20.63 13.51
C VAL A 418 7.22 20.41 12.69
N VAL A 419 6.16 21.18 12.97
CA VAL A 419 4.90 21.08 12.21
C VAL A 419 5.12 21.40 10.74
N ALA A 420 5.89 22.45 10.44
CA ALA A 420 6.22 22.82 9.07
C ALA A 420 6.99 21.69 8.36
N ALA A 421 7.97 21.07 9.03
CA ALA A 421 8.75 19.97 8.48
C ALA A 421 7.89 18.75 8.15
N ILE A 422 7.03 18.32 9.09
CA ILE A 422 6.16 17.15 8.88
C ILE A 422 5.12 17.43 7.80
N LYS A 423 4.56 18.64 7.74
CA LYS A 423 3.65 19.04 6.64
C LYS A 423 4.36 19.00 5.29
N ALA A 424 5.59 19.52 5.21
CA ALA A 424 6.38 19.45 3.98
C ALA A 424 6.61 17.99 3.57
N ILE A 425 6.98 17.09 4.50
CA ILE A 425 7.13 15.66 4.24
C ILE A 425 5.81 15.06 3.70
N ALA A 426 4.67 15.44 4.28
CA ALA A 426 3.34 14.93 3.93
C ALA A 426 2.85 15.32 2.53
N VAL A 427 3.50 16.27 1.85
CA VAL A 427 3.07 16.73 0.51
C VAL A 427 4.20 16.76 -0.52
N GLY A 428 5.46 16.82 -0.07
CA GLY A 428 6.63 16.96 -0.93
C GLY A 428 7.41 15.67 -1.15
N SER A 429 7.16 14.62 -0.36
CA SER A 429 7.87 13.35 -0.50
C SER A 429 7.48 12.65 -1.80
N THR A 430 8.41 11.92 -2.37
CA THR A 430 8.16 11.02 -3.50
C THR A 430 8.47 9.58 -3.11
N TYR A 431 7.68 8.65 -3.62
CA TYR A 431 7.86 7.21 -3.45
C TYR A 431 7.61 6.46 -4.75
N ASP A 432 8.30 5.35 -4.95
CA ASP A 432 7.78 4.33 -5.86
C ASP A 432 6.54 3.71 -5.20
N VAL A 433 5.42 3.63 -5.92
CA VAL A 433 4.13 3.20 -5.35
C VAL A 433 3.73 1.87 -5.96
N THR A 434 3.63 0.85 -5.11
CA THR A 434 3.23 -0.51 -5.49
C THR A 434 1.97 -0.92 -4.73
N ALA A 435 1.27 -1.95 -5.23
CA ALA A 435 0.09 -2.50 -4.59
C ALA A 435 0.32 -3.99 -4.31
N LYS A 436 0.00 -4.45 -3.10
CA LYS A 436 0.16 -5.85 -2.70
C LYS A 436 -1.15 -6.43 -2.18
N PRO A 437 -1.55 -7.62 -2.66
CA PRO A 437 -2.69 -8.33 -2.09
C PRO A 437 -2.32 -8.94 -0.74
N ARG A 438 -3.26 -8.91 0.21
CA ARG A 438 -3.14 -9.56 1.51
C ARG A 438 -4.46 -10.24 1.87
N ASN A 439 -4.37 -11.49 2.30
CA ASN A 439 -5.54 -12.26 2.72
C ASN A 439 -6.18 -11.69 3.98
N ASP A 440 -7.49 -11.85 4.12
CA ASP A 440 -8.16 -11.77 5.41
C ASP A 440 -8.09 -13.13 6.12
N PRO A 441 -7.34 -13.27 7.24
CA PRO A 441 -7.26 -14.53 7.97
C PRO A 441 -8.60 -14.97 8.56
N ALA A 442 -9.61 -14.08 8.62
CA ALA A 442 -10.97 -14.42 9.05
C ALA A 442 -11.81 -15.12 7.98
N ASN A 443 -11.27 -15.34 6.78
CA ASN A 443 -11.99 -16.01 5.70
C ASN A 443 -12.42 -17.44 6.09
N PRO A 444 -13.69 -17.83 5.81
CA PRO A 444 -14.19 -19.16 6.15
C PRO A 444 -13.33 -20.29 5.58
N GLY A 445 -13.08 -21.31 6.40
CA GLY A 445 -12.27 -22.47 6.00
C GLY A 445 -10.78 -22.16 5.78
N GLY A 446 -10.29 -20.98 6.20
CA GLY A 446 -8.90 -20.58 6.00
C GLY A 446 -8.54 -20.33 4.54
N VAL A 447 -9.54 -20.04 3.70
CA VAL A 447 -9.33 -19.74 2.28
C VAL A 447 -8.48 -18.49 2.12
N ASP A 448 -7.47 -18.60 1.27
CA ASP A 448 -6.65 -17.48 0.86
C ASP A 448 -7.28 -16.78 -0.35
N ALA A 449 -7.95 -15.66 -0.09
CA ALA A 449 -8.65 -14.89 -1.11
C ALA A 449 -7.71 -14.22 -2.12
N THR A 450 -6.41 -14.11 -1.81
CA THR A 450 -5.44 -13.56 -2.77
C THR A 450 -5.28 -14.45 -4.00
N LYS A 451 -5.67 -15.73 -3.91
CA LYS A 451 -5.69 -16.68 -5.04
C LYS A 451 -6.75 -16.35 -6.09
N PHE A 452 -7.74 -15.52 -5.77
CA PHE A 452 -8.69 -14.98 -6.74
C PHE A 452 -8.15 -13.75 -7.46
N MET A 453 -6.92 -13.32 -7.18
CA MET A 453 -6.28 -12.21 -7.88
C MET A 453 -5.15 -12.73 -8.74
N LYS A 454 -5.22 -12.41 -10.04
CA LYS A 454 -4.17 -12.74 -10.99
C LYS A 454 -3.05 -11.71 -10.93
N ALA A 455 -3.40 -10.43 -10.99
CA ALA A 455 -2.43 -9.34 -11.03
C ALA A 455 -3.03 -8.01 -10.54
N LEU A 456 -2.14 -7.10 -10.14
CA LEU A 456 -2.42 -5.70 -9.84
C LEU A 456 -1.59 -4.84 -10.80
N ARG A 457 -2.18 -4.42 -11.92
CA ARG A 457 -1.47 -3.62 -12.91
C ARG A 457 -1.49 -2.15 -12.54
N ALA A 458 -0.33 -1.52 -12.43
CA ALA A 458 -0.19 -0.07 -12.43
C ALA A 458 -0.61 0.47 -13.81
N LYS A 459 -1.73 1.20 -13.88
CA LYS A 459 -2.18 1.87 -15.13
C LYS A 459 -1.33 3.11 -15.38
N ASP A 460 -0.14 2.93 -15.96
CA ASP A 460 0.78 4.03 -16.26
C ASP A 460 0.23 5.01 -17.31
N GLU A 461 -0.71 4.54 -18.12
CA GLU A 461 -1.49 5.35 -19.04
C GLU A 461 -2.46 6.32 -18.33
N GLY A 462 -2.71 6.14 -17.03
CA GLY A 462 -3.69 6.90 -16.26
C GLY A 462 -5.14 6.44 -16.50
N ASP A 463 -6.09 7.13 -15.88
CA ASP A 463 -7.52 6.90 -16.07
C ASP A 463 -8.32 8.18 -15.80
N ALA A 464 -8.76 8.85 -16.86
CA ALA A 464 -9.51 10.10 -16.74
C ALA A 464 -10.87 9.92 -16.05
N SER A 465 -11.53 8.75 -16.22
CA SER A 465 -12.82 8.47 -15.58
C SER A 465 -12.71 8.39 -14.05
N GLN A 466 -11.52 8.00 -13.56
CA GLN A 466 -11.19 7.92 -12.14
C GLN A 466 -10.40 9.15 -11.63
N SER A 467 -10.10 10.11 -12.50
CA SER A 467 -9.22 11.25 -12.22
C SER A 467 -7.81 10.82 -11.76
N CYS A 468 -7.25 9.80 -12.40
CA CYS A 468 -5.86 9.37 -12.24
C CYS A 468 -5.02 9.91 -13.41
N PRO A 469 -4.01 10.76 -13.17
CA PRO A 469 -3.08 11.17 -14.22
C PRO A 469 -2.21 9.98 -14.68
N ALA A 470 -1.68 10.08 -15.90
CA ALA A 470 -0.65 9.17 -16.38
C ALA A 470 0.63 9.35 -15.56
N HIS A 471 1.29 8.25 -15.23
CA HIS A 471 2.50 8.25 -14.40
C HIS A 471 3.37 7.06 -14.75
N ALA A 472 4.68 7.26 -14.88
CA ALA A 472 5.58 6.18 -15.28
C ALA A 472 5.52 5.00 -14.29
N ALA A 473 5.47 3.78 -14.80
CA ALA A 473 5.54 2.55 -14.01
C ALA A 473 6.56 1.56 -14.57
N LYS A 474 6.97 0.63 -13.71
CA LYS A 474 7.85 -0.49 -14.00
C LYS A 474 7.21 -1.80 -13.53
N ASP A 475 7.62 -2.88 -14.20
CA ASP A 475 7.39 -4.26 -13.78
C ASP A 475 8.53 -4.63 -12.82
N THR A 476 8.20 -4.97 -11.57
CA THR A 476 9.20 -5.25 -10.54
C THR A 476 9.37 -6.72 -10.22
N ASP A 477 8.39 -7.57 -10.57
CA ASP A 477 8.47 -9.02 -10.40
C ASP A 477 8.81 -9.79 -11.68
N GLY A 478 8.82 -9.12 -12.83
CA GLY A 478 9.23 -9.65 -14.13
C GLY A 478 8.15 -10.49 -14.82
N ASP A 479 6.89 -10.41 -14.39
CA ASP A 479 5.78 -11.17 -14.97
C ASP A 479 5.23 -10.58 -16.29
N GLY A 480 5.77 -9.44 -16.73
CA GLY A 480 5.36 -8.71 -17.92
C GLY A 480 4.25 -7.68 -17.68
N ILE A 481 3.78 -7.52 -16.43
CA ILE A 481 2.76 -6.57 -16.01
C ILE A 481 3.43 -5.51 -15.11
N LYS A 482 3.30 -4.24 -15.49
CA LYS A 482 3.79 -3.16 -14.63
C LYS A 482 2.99 -3.12 -13.33
N ASP A 483 3.67 -3.12 -12.19
CA ASP A 483 3.07 -3.25 -10.85
C ASP A 483 3.44 -2.09 -9.90
N THR A 484 4.35 -1.21 -10.34
CA THR A 484 4.92 -0.17 -9.47
C THR A 484 5.10 1.14 -10.24
N PHE A 485 4.39 2.19 -9.80
CA PHE A 485 4.62 3.55 -10.24
C PHE A 485 5.95 4.09 -9.71
N ILE A 486 6.64 4.94 -10.47
CA ILE A 486 7.98 5.43 -10.16
C ILE A 486 7.92 6.88 -9.66
N ALA A 487 8.52 7.19 -8.51
CA ALA A 487 8.67 8.55 -7.99
C ALA A 487 7.35 9.37 -7.98
N VAL A 488 6.26 8.77 -7.49
CA VAL A 488 4.98 9.44 -7.30
C VAL A 488 5.09 10.41 -6.12
N THR A 489 4.71 11.68 -6.34
CA THR A 489 4.58 12.65 -5.26
C THR A 489 3.40 12.31 -4.36
N VAL A 490 3.60 12.35 -3.05
CA VAL A 490 2.56 12.11 -2.05
C VAL A 490 1.36 13.04 -2.30
N GLY A 491 0.17 12.45 -2.33
CA GLY A 491 -1.09 13.15 -2.62
C GLY A 491 -1.51 13.08 -4.09
N THR A 492 -0.64 12.67 -5.02
CA THR A 492 -1.02 12.37 -6.40
C THR A 492 -1.80 11.05 -6.47
N PRO A 493 -3.05 11.03 -6.97
CA PRO A 493 -3.81 9.79 -7.09
C PRO A 493 -3.20 8.88 -8.15
N VAL A 494 -3.25 7.57 -7.92
CA VAL A 494 -2.81 6.55 -8.89
C VAL A 494 -3.89 5.50 -9.07
N CYS A 495 -3.91 4.85 -10.22
CA CYS A 495 -4.90 3.83 -10.54
C CYS A 495 -4.25 2.46 -10.75
N PHE A 496 -4.67 1.46 -9.97
CA PHE A 496 -4.35 0.07 -10.27
C PHE A 496 -5.55 -0.63 -10.89
N GLU A 497 -5.31 -1.46 -11.88
CA GLU A 497 -6.28 -2.38 -12.44
C GLU A 497 -6.15 -3.72 -11.71
N VAL A 498 -7.24 -4.12 -11.05
CA VAL A 498 -7.35 -5.42 -10.39
C VAL A 498 -7.83 -6.43 -11.42
N ILE A 499 -6.99 -7.44 -11.68
CA ILE A 499 -7.30 -8.50 -12.64
C ILE A 499 -7.59 -9.78 -11.83
N PRO A 500 -8.85 -10.24 -11.76
CA PRO A 500 -9.20 -11.47 -11.06
C PRO A 500 -8.61 -12.70 -11.77
N GLN A 501 -8.39 -13.74 -10.98
CA GLN A 501 -7.97 -15.06 -11.43
C GLN A 501 -9.18 -15.98 -11.39
N MET A 502 -9.37 -16.76 -12.46
CA MET A 502 -10.44 -17.76 -12.52
C MET A 502 -10.38 -18.70 -11.30
N ASN A 503 -11.49 -18.75 -10.56
CA ASN A 503 -11.64 -19.63 -9.42
C ASN A 503 -11.54 -21.12 -9.83
N THR A 504 -10.43 -21.74 -9.48
CA THR A 504 -10.19 -23.19 -9.61
C THR A 504 -10.03 -23.86 -8.24
N THR A 505 -10.26 -23.12 -7.15
CA THR A 505 -9.88 -23.54 -5.79
C THR A 505 -11.08 -23.80 -4.89
N VAL A 506 -12.18 -23.05 -5.04
CA VAL A 506 -13.36 -23.12 -4.19
C VAL A 506 -14.58 -23.52 -5.02
N ALA A 507 -15.03 -24.75 -4.86
CA ALA A 507 -16.25 -25.25 -5.47
C ALA A 507 -17.51 -24.64 -4.80
N PRO A 508 -18.63 -24.47 -5.54
CA PRO A 508 -19.83 -23.85 -5.01
C PRO A 508 -20.54 -24.74 -3.97
N GLN A 509 -21.03 -24.11 -2.90
CA GLN A 509 -21.84 -24.74 -1.86
C GLN A 509 -23.33 -24.40 -1.97
N ALA A 510 -24.18 -24.94 -1.08
CA ALA A 510 -25.63 -24.67 -1.11
C ALA A 510 -25.99 -23.19 -0.92
N ALA A 511 -25.15 -22.44 -0.21
CA ALA A 511 -25.22 -20.99 -0.04
C ALA A 511 -24.01 -20.32 -0.72
N ALA A 512 -24.14 -19.03 -1.05
CA ALA A 512 -23.02 -18.26 -1.58
C ALA A 512 -21.89 -18.16 -0.53
N GLN A 513 -20.65 -18.16 -1.00
CA GLN A 513 -19.48 -18.03 -0.15
C GLN A 513 -18.77 -16.71 -0.44
N TYR A 514 -18.36 -16.01 0.63
CA TYR A 514 -17.75 -14.69 0.58
C TYR A 514 -16.33 -14.75 1.10
N PHE A 515 -15.40 -14.15 0.36
CA PHE A 515 -13.98 -14.11 0.74
C PHE A 515 -13.44 -12.68 0.59
N ASN A 516 -12.83 -12.17 1.64
CA ASN A 516 -12.24 -10.84 1.66
C ASN A 516 -10.74 -10.91 1.39
N ALA A 517 -10.26 -10.00 0.55
CA ALA A 517 -8.85 -9.66 0.46
C ALA A 517 -8.67 -8.15 0.70
N PHE A 518 -7.44 -7.77 0.99
CA PHE A 518 -7.01 -6.38 1.06
C PHE A 518 -6.00 -6.10 -0.04
N ILE A 519 -6.06 -4.91 -0.61
CA ILE A 519 -4.98 -4.35 -1.42
C ILE A 519 -4.33 -3.26 -0.57
N ASP A 520 -3.10 -3.51 -0.13
CA ASP A 520 -2.30 -2.53 0.59
C ASP A 520 -1.44 -1.77 -0.45
N VAL A 521 -1.55 -0.44 -0.48
CA VAL A 521 -0.74 0.43 -1.35
C VAL A 521 0.42 0.99 -0.54
N LEU A 522 1.62 0.74 -1.04
CA LEU A 522 2.86 0.91 -0.32
C LEU A 522 3.81 1.85 -1.04
N GLY A 523 4.43 2.74 -0.28
CA GLY A 523 5.56 3.55 -0.72
C GLY A 523 6.89 2.80 -0.52
N ILE A 524 7.70 2.74 -1.57
CA ILE A 524 9.03 2.13 -1.59
C ILE A 524 10.07 3.24 -1.81
N PRO A 525 11.22 3.18 -1.11
CA PRO A 525 11.60 2.20 -0.09
C PRO A 525 10.84 2.36 1.25
N GLY A 526 10.90 1.33 2.11
CA GLY A 526 10.37 1.35 3.48
C GLY A 526 9.00 0.70 3.70
N ASN A 527 8.31 0.24 2.65
CA ASN A 527 6.96 -0.32 2.73
C ASN A 527 5.98 0.61 3.48
N ILE A 528 6.05 1.91 3.19
CA ILE A 528 5.25 2.95 3.86
C ILE A 528 3.78 2.77 3.51
N ASN A 529 2.89 2.76 4.50
CA ASN A 529 1.46 2.63 4.26
C ASN A 529 0.90 3.93 3.66
N LEU A 530 0.35 3.84 2.45
CA LEU A 530 -0.24 4.98 1.74
C LEU A 530 -1.76 4.87 1.62
N ASP A 531 -2.29 3.68 1.36
CA ASP A 531 -3.73 3.43 1.29
C ASP A 531 -4.01 1.93 1.47
N LYS A 532 -5.27 1.60 1.75
CA LYS A 532 -5.75 0.22 1.86
C LYS A 532 -7.17 0.11 1.36
N ARG A 533 -7.45 -0.90 0.53
CA ARG A 533 -8.80 -1.16 0.00
C ARG A 533 -9.21 -2.62 0.19
N ASN A 534 -10.50 -2.83 0.41
CA ASN A 534 -11.08 -4.16 0.54
C ASN A 534 -11.56 -4.65 -0.83
N VAL A 535 -11.39 -5.94 -1.08
CA VAL A 535 -11.92 -6.65 -2.25
C VAL A 535 -12.73 -7.85 -1.78
N LEU A 536 -13.99 -7.90 -2.21
CA LEU A 536 -14.90 -9.00 -1.91
C LEU A 536 -15.01 -9.93 -3.12
N PHE A 537 -14.71 -11.20 -2.92
CA PHE A 537 -14.93 -12.27 -3.89
C PHE A 537 -16.16 -13.09 -3.48
N LEU A 538 -17.03 -13.38 -4.44
CA LEU A 538 -18.24 -14.16 -4.22
C LEU A 538 -18.21 -15.42 -5.09
N VAL A 539 -18.21 -16.58 -4.45
CA VAL A 539 -18.46 -17.85 -5.15
C VAL A 539 -19.98 -18.10 -5.12
N PRO A 540 -20.65 -18.19 -6.29
CA PRO A 540 -22.10 -18.37 -6.37
C PRO A 540 -22.58 -19.65 -5.68
N PRO A 541 -23.84 -19.69 -5.22
CA PRO A 541 -24.41 -20.92 -4.69
C PRO A 541 -24.62 -21.96 -5.79
N LYS A 542 -24.61 -23.23 -5.39
CA LYS A 542 -25.05 -24.37 -6.19
C LYS A 542 -26.58 -24.38 -6.25
N VAL A 543 -27.12 -23.99 -7.40
CA VAL A 543 -28.55 -24.10 -7.70
C VAL A 543 -28.86 -25.52 -8.17
N THR A 544 -29.35 -26.35 -7.26
CA THR A 544 -29.92 -27.66 -7.58
C THR A 544 -31.21 -27.46 -8.38
N GLY A 545 -31.38 -28.19 -9.50
CA GLY A 545 -32.63 -28.19 -10.23
C GLY A 545 -33.76 -28.70 -9.33
N VAL A 546 -34.85 -27.94 -9.24
CA VAL A 546 -36.12 -28.44 -8.72
C VAL A 546 -36.69 -29.29 -9.86
N LYS A 547 -37.02 -30.56 -9.57
CA LYS A 547 -37.56 -31.50 -10.55
C LYS A 547 -38.97 -31.13 -10.97
#